data_AF-A0A8J3P3X7-F1
#
_entry.id   AF-A0A8J3P3X7-F1
#
_cell.length_a   1.000
_cell.length_b   1.000
_cell.length_c   1.000
_cell.angle_alpha   90.00
_cell.angle_beta   90.00
_cell.angle_gamma   90.00
#
_symmetry.space_group_name_H-M   'P 1'
#
loop_
_entity.id
_entity.type
_entity.pdbx_description
1 polymer ?
#
loop_
_entity_poly.entity_id
_entity_poly.type
_entity_poly.pdbx_seq_one_letter_code
_entity_poly.pdbx_strand_id
1 'polypeptide(L)'
;MRVAGMRVPVSALVVLGCVACAAPARPSHWYDAPPPAALPEQLRWQWSLAAPPQSTAADVFVLDGFTTAASTVEDLHRARRRAVCYLPLAAVAHDRPDAARFPAEMTDPAGRVRWDAPEAELRTRITPILTDRLRLCRDKGFDAAALDQLAGAPRSVVDDLVTQAHRMSLPVGLLDAVHVDADLTVPTSPDRPPG
;
A
#
# COMPACT_ATOMS: atom_id res chain seq x y z
N MET A 1 58.73 -53.87 -29.71
CA MET A 1 58.64 -52.61 -28.96
C MET A 1 57.55 -51.77 -29.59
N ARG A 2 56.46 -51.48 -28.86
CA ARG A 2 55.21 -50.89 -29.40
C ARG A 2 55.12 -49.40 -29.04
N VAL A 3 54.71 -48.60 -30.03
CA VAL A 3 54.17 -47.24 -29.90
C VAL A 3 52.67 -47.37 -29.58
N ALA A 4 52.12 -46.50 -28.72
CA ALA A 4 50.69 -46.13 -28.70
C ALA A 4 50.48 -44.89 -27.83
N GLY A 5 49.60 -43.99 -28.30
CA GLY A 5 49.34 -42.69 -27.70
C GLY A 5 48.09 -42.59 -26.83
N MET A 6 47.91 -41.35 -26.35
CA MET A 6 46.63 -40.64 -26.14
C MET A 6 45.83 -40.96 -24.87
N ARG A 7 45.63 -39.93 -24.02
CA ARG A 7 44.38 -39.15 -23.89
C ARG A 7 44.50 -38.12 -22.75
N VAL A 8 44.16 -36.86 -23.06
CA VAL A 8 44.03 -35.75 -22.10
C VAL A 8 42.64 -35.83 -21.46
N PRO A 9 42.49 -35.76 -20.13
CA PRO A 9 41.17 -35.67 -19.52
C PRO A 9 40.63 -34.24 -19.62
N VAL A 10 39.43 -34.13 -20.19
CA VAL A 10 38.60 -32.92 -20.22
C VAL A 10 38.23 -32.56 -18.79
N SER A 11 38.65 -31.38 -18.32
CA SER A 11 38.22 -30.84 -17.04
C SER A 11 36.76 -30.40 -17.14
N ALA A 12 35.87 -31.08 -16.42
CA ALA A 12 34.48 -30.71 -16.27
C ALA A 12 34.38 -29.50 -15.33
N LEU A 13 34.12 -28.32 -15.88
CA LEU A 13 33.69 -27.15 -15.11
C LEU A 13 32.24 -27.39 -14.66
N VAL A 14 32.06 -27.70 -13.38
CA VAL A 14 30.74 -27.66 -12.74
C VAL A 14 30.39 -26.20 -12.52
N VAL A 15 29.60 -25.61 -13.42
CA VAL A 15 28.95 -24.32 -13.19
C VAL A 15 27.82 -24.57 -12.19
N LEU A 16 28.10 -24.26 -10.91
CA LEU A 16 27.08 -24.21 -9.88
C LEU A 16 26.15 -23.04 -10.21
N GLY A 17 25.03 -23.33 -10.89
CA GLY A 17 24.02 -22.35 -11.22
C GLY A 17 23.46 -21.72 -9.95
N CYS A 18 23.74 -20.44 -9.74
CA CYS A 18 22.95 -19.61 -8.83
C CYS A 18 21.51 -19.60 -9.37
N VAL A 19 20.67 -20.49 -8.84
CA VAL A 19 19.23 -20.24 -8.80
C VAL A 19 19.08 -19.08 -7.82
N ALA A 20 19.23 -17.86 -8.32
CA ALA A 20 18.67 -16.71 -7.64
C ALA A 20 17.18 -17.04 -7.48
N CYS A 21 16.73 -17.24 -6.24
CA CYS A 21 15.33 -17.16 -5.92
C CYS A 21 14.89 -15.76 -6.36
N ALA A 22 14.38 -15.65 -7.59
CA ALA A 22 13.61 -14.50 -7.99
C ALA A 22 12.45 -14.46 -6.99
N ALA A 23 12.53 -13.55 -6.03
CA ALA A 23 11.38 -13.22 -5.22
C ALA A 23 10.24 -12.94 -6.22
N PRO A 24 9.07 -13.59 -6.08
CA PRO A 24 7.98 -13.32 -7.00
C PRO A 24 7.75 -11.82 -7.00
N ALA A 25 7.74 -11.23 -8.20
CA ALA A 25 7.42 -9.82 -8.37
C ALA A 25 6.10 -9.58 -7.63
N ARG A 26 6.10 -8.64 -6.68
CA ARG A 26 4.86 -8.23 -6.04
C ARG A 26 3.93 -7.75 -7.16
N PRO A 27 2.70 -8.26 -7.23
CA PRO A 27 1.82 -7.94 -8.33
C PRO A 27 1.56 -6.43 -8.38
N SER A 28 1.49 -5.87 -9.59
CA SER A 28 1.19 -4.46 -9.84
C SER A 28 -0.23 -4.07 -9.43
N HIS A 29 -1.07 -5.04 -9.08
CA HIS A 29 -2.36 -4.82 -8.47
C HIS A 29 -2.49 -5.78 -7.28
N TRP A 30 -2.97 -5.32 -6.12
CA TRP A 30 -3.10 -6.22 -4.95
C TRP A 30 -4.08 -7.38 -5.21
N TYR A 31 -4.98 -7.24 -6.17
CA TYR A 31 -5.85 -8.32 -6.66
C TYR A 31 -5.19 -9.26 -7.69
N ASP A 32 -4.03 -8.89 -8.27
CA ASP A 32 -3.30 -9.69 -9.26
C ASP A 32 -2.37 -10.74 -8.64
N ALA A 33 -2.26 -10.81 -7.31
CA ALA A 33 -1.69 -12.00 -6.68
C ALA A 33 -2.56 -13.20 -7.10
N PRO A 34 -2.02 -14.22 -7.80
CA PRO A 34 -2.82 -15.37 -8.18
C PRO A 34 -3.48 -15.88 -6.91
N PRO A 35 -4.82 -15.95 -6.89
CA PRO A 35 -5.54 -16.53 -5.77
C PRO A 35 -4.87 -17.85 -5.37
N PRO A 36 -4.76 -18.19 -4.08
CA PRO A 36 -4.49 -19.58 -3.71
C PRO A 36 -5.64 -20.44 -4.27
N ALA A 37 -5.49 -20.94 -5.51
CA ALA A 37 -6.35 -21.80 -6.32
C ALA A 37 -7.89 -21.61 -6.29
N ALA A 38 -8.46 -20.62 -5.58
CA ALA A 38 -9.90 -20.60 -5.30
C ALA A 38 -10.44 -19.26 -4.78
N LEU A 39 -10.02 -18.10 -5.32
CA LEU A 39 -10.81 -16.88 -5.09
C LEU A 39 -11.94 -16.80 -6.14
N PRO A 40 -13.18 -16.47 -5.75
CA PRO A 40 -14.29 -16.31 -6.68
C PRO A 40 -14.03 -15.18 -7.69
N GLU A 41 -14.69 -15.23 -8.86
CA GLU A 41 -14.60 -14.19 -9.91
C GLU A 41 -14.97 -12.79 -9.40
N GLN A 42 -15.70 -12.70 -8.29
CA GLN A 42 -16.05 -11.46 -7.62
C GLN A 42 -15.67 -11.53 -6.13
N LEU A 43 -14.82 -10.61 -5.68
CA LEU A 43 -14.49 -10.47 -4.26
C LEU A 43 -15.66 -9.83 -3.51
N ARG A 44 -15.97 -10.35 -2.32
CA ARG A 44 -16.95 -9.72 -1.42
C ARG A 44 -16.24 -8.77 -0.48
N TRP A 45 -16.75 -7.55 -0.41
CA TRP A 45 -16.17 -6.47 0.38
C TRP A 45 -16.99 -6.19 1.63
N GLN A 46 -16.30 -5.83 2.71
CA GLN A 46 -16.91 -5.32 3.93
C GLN A 46 -16.17 -4.08 4.43
N TRP A 47 -16.93 -3.06 4.79
CA TRP A 47 -16.44 -1.87 5.47
C TRP A 47 -16.69 -2.00 6.98
N SER A 48 -15.67 -1.76 7.79
CA SER A 48 -15.77 -1.83 9.26
C SER A 48 -14.82 -0.80 9.88
N LEU A 49 -15.26 0.46 9.90
CA LEU A 49 -14.47 1.59 10.38
C LEU A 49 -14.66 1.88 11.88
N ALA A 50 -15.84 1.56 12.42
CA ALA A 50 -16.22 1.90 13.80
C ALA A 50 -16.26 0.69 14.75
N ALA A 51 -16.18 -0.53 14.22
CA ALA A 51 -16.24 -1.76 15.00
C ALA A 51 -15.29 -2.81 14.39
N PRO A 52 -14.77 -3.75 15.21
CA PRO A 52 -13.98 -4.86 14.70
C PRO A 52 -14.72 -5.62 13.59
N PRO A 53 -14.01 -6.13 12.58
CA PRO A 53 -14.64 -6.92 11.54
C PRO A 53 -15.31 -8.15 12.17
N GLN A 54 -16.61 -8.30 11.93
CA GLN A 54 -17.34 -9.50 12.34
C GLN A 54 -16.93 -10.69 11.44
N SER A 55 -17.11 -11.91 11.95
CA SER A 55 -16.92 -13.14 11.16
C SER A 55 -17.98 -13.23 10.07
N THR A 56 -17.74 -12.57 8.94
CA THR A 56 -18.61 -12.60 7.77
C THR A 56 -17.97 -13.40 6.64
N ALA A 57 -18.75 -13.61 5.59
CA ALA A 57 -18.26 -14.27 4.39
C ALA A 57 -17.34 -13.36 3.55
N ALA A 58 -17.02 -12.13 3.95
CA ALA A 58 -16.23 -11.20 3.13
C ALA A 58 -14.81 -11.70 2.84
N ASP A 59 -14.31 -11.37 1.66
CA ASP A 59 -12.98 -11.73 1.18
C ASP A 59 -11.98 -10.57 1.40
N VAL A 60 -12.48 -9.34 1.41
CA VAL A 60 -11.72 -8.09 1.64
C VAL A 60 -12.41 -7.23 2.70
N PHE A 61 -11.62 -6.74 3.65
CA PHE A 61 -12.07 -5.89 4.75
C PHE A 61 -11.42 -4.50 4.66
N VAL A 62 -12.22 -3.45 4.61
CA VAL A 62 -11.79 -2.05 4.68
C VAL A 62 -11.93 -1.57 6.12
N LEU A 63 -10.81 -1.26 6.76
CA LEU A 63 -10.72 -0.99 8.20
C LEU A 63 -10.06 0.37 8.47
N ASP A 64 -10.43 1.06 9.55
CA ASP A 64 -9.80 2.34 9.93
C ASP A 64 -8.32 2.14 10.27
N GLY A 65 -7.45 2.87 9.57
CA GLY A 65 -6.00 2.71 9.68
C GLY A 65 -5.40 3.13 11.01
N PHE A 66 -6.07 3.97 11.79
CA PHE A 66 -5.58 4.41 13.09
C PHE A 66 -6.05 3.51 14.23
N THR A 67 -7.33 3.14 14.25
CA THR A 67 -7.95 2.41 15.37
C THR A 67 -7.80 0.90 15.27
N THR A 68 -7.63 0.36 14.07
CA THR A 68 -7.41 -1.08 13.87
C THR A 68 -6.01 -1.48 14.35
N ALA A 69 -5.92 -2.49 15.20
CA ALA A 69 -4.65 -3.04 15.67
C ALA A 69 -3.99 -3.95 14.60
N ALA A 70 -2.66 -4.03 14.62
CA ALA A 70 -1.92 -4.94 13.74
C ALA A 70 -2.35 -6.42 13.92
N SER A 71 -2.67 -6.83 15.17
CA SER A 71 -3.15 -8.18 15.46
C SER A 71 -4.45 -8.53 14.72
N THR A 72 -5.34 -7.55 14.50
CA THR A 72 -6.58 -7.75 13.73
C THR A 72 -6.27 -8.00 12.25
N VAL A 73 -5.26 -7.33 11.70
CA VAL A 73 -4.81 -7.57 10.32
C VAL A 73 -4.19 -8.97 10.21
N GLU A 74 -3.37 -9.37 11.18
CA GLU A 74 -2.81 -10.72 11.24
C GLU A 74 -3.90 -11.80 11.39
N ASP A 75 -4.96 -11.54 12.15
CA ASP A 75 -6.12 -12.44 12.27
C ASP A 75 -6.80 -12.66 10.93
N LEU A 76 -7.01 -11.59 10.15
CA LEU A 76 -7.58 -11.67 8.80
C LEU A 76 -6.69 -12.45 7.85
N HIS A 77 -5.38 -12.22 7.88
CA HIS A 77 -4.42 -12.95 7.06
C HIS A 77 -4.41 -14.45 7.40
N ARG A 78 -4.46 -14.82 8.69
CA ARG A 78 -4.59 -16.22 9.13
C ARG A 78 -5.87 -16.88 8.65
N ALA A 79 -6.94 -16.10 8.50
CA ALA A 79 -8.20 -16.53 7.89
C ALA A 79 -8.22 -16.48 6.35
N ARG A 80 -7.07 -16.21 5.69
CA ARG A 80 -6.94 -16.02 4.24
C ARG A 80 -7.85 -14.91 3.69
N ARG A 81 -8.02 -13.84 4.45
CA ARG A 81 -8.74 -12.61 4.08
C ARG A 81 -7.75 -11.48 3.82
N ARG A 82 -8.19 -10.46 3.09
CA ARG A 82 -7.40 -9.27 2.77
C ARG A 82 -7.87 -8.07 3.60
N ALA A 83 -6.93 -7.19 3.97
CA ALA A 83 -7.18 -5.99 4.75
C ALA A 83 -6.73 -4.74 3.99
N VAL A 84 -7.65 -3.78 3.81
CA VAL A 84 -7.42 -2.47 3.20
C VAL A 84 -7.49 -1.40 4.29
N CYS A 85 -6.44 -0.58 4.36
CA CYS A 85 -6.31 0.50 5.33
C CYS A 85 -7.07 1.74 4.83
N TYR A 86 -8.22 2.04 5.41
CA TYR A 86 -8.90 3.31 5.16
C TYR A 86 -8.16 4.45 5.87
N LEU A 87 -7.76 5.47 5.10
CA LEU A 87 -7.02 6.63 5.58
C LEU A 87 -7.68 7.94 5.14
N PRO A 88 -8.39 8.65 6.05
CA PRO A 88 -8.79 10.04 5.80
C PRO A 88 -7.55 10.93 5.95
N LEU A 89 -6.78 11.07 4.87
CA LEU A 89 -5.43 11.64 4.91
C LEU A 89 -5.43 13.09 5.38
N ALA A 90 -6.35 13.93 4.93
CA ALA A 90 -6.34 15.34 5.28
C ALA A 90 -7.16 15.70 6.53
N ALA A 91 -7.82 14.74 7.15
CA ALA A 91 -8.58 14.98 8.37
C ALA A 91 -7.64 15.09 9.58
N VAL A 92 -7.71 16.21 10.28
CA VAL A 92 -6.98 16.55 11.50
C VAL A 92 -7.94 16.48 12.68
N ALA A 93 -8.38 15.27 13.01
CA ALA A 93 -9.23 15.04 14.18
C ALA A 93 -8.38 15.05 15.46
N HIS A 94 -8.83 15.78 16.48
CA HIS A 94 -8.05 16.04 17.70
C HIS A 94 -7.68 14.79 18.51
N ASP A 95 -8.42 13.71 18.34
CA ASP A 95 -8.19 12.41 18.97
C ASP A 95 -7.18 11.53 18.23
N ARG A 96 -6.69 11.98 17.06
CA ARG A 96 -5.68 11.23 16.29
C ARG A 96 -4.28 11.44 16.88
N PRO A 97 -3.45 10.39 16.90
CA PRO A 97 -2.12 10.44 17.52
C PRO A 97 -1.15 11.41 16.83
N ASP A 98 -1.45 11.82 15.59
CA ASP A 98 -0.63 12.74 14.81
C ASP A 98 -1.21 14.16 14.72
N ALA A 99 -2.34 14.44 15.37
CA ALA A 99 -3.03 15.72 15.28
C ALA A 99 -2.11 16.90 15.66
N ALA A 100 -1.31 16.74 16.71
CA ALA A 100 -0.38 17.78 17.20
C ALA A 100 0.77 18.10 16.22
N ARG A 101 0.98 17.29 15.18
CA ARG A 101 2.02 17.52 14.18
C ARG A 101 1.56 18.47 13.08
N PHE A 102 0.26 18.63 12.88
CA PHE A 102 -0.29 19.54 11.89
C PHE A 102 -0.15 20.98 12.37
N PRO A 103 0.53 21.86 11.61
CA PRO A 103 0.57 23.27 11.95
C PRO A 103 -0.85 23.87 11.95
N ALA A 104 -1.13 24.71 12.94
CA ALA A 104 -2.45 25.33 13.09
C ALA A 104 -2.80 26.20 11.88
N GLU A 105 -1.83 26.90 11.31
CA GLU A 105 -1.99 27.75 10.12
C GLU A 105 -2.22 26.95 8.83
N MET A 106 -1.86 25.67 8.82
CA MET A 106 -2.08 24.75 7.69
C MET A 106 -3.35 23.91 7.86
N THR A 107 -4.16 24.19 8.88
CA THR A 107 -5.40 23.48 9.20
C THR A 107 -6.57 24.46 9.21
N ASP A 108 -7.70 24.08 8.62
CA ASP A 108 -8.91 24.89 8.59
C ASP A 108 -9.69 24.77 9.92
N PRO A 109 -10.65 25.66 10.21
CA PRO A 109 -11.46 25.58 11.43
C PRO A 109 -12.29 24.30 11.58
N ALA A 110 -12.44 23.52 10.50
CA ALA A 110 -13.16 22.25 10.53
C ALA A 110 -12.22 21.04 10.71
N GLY A 111 -10.93 21.28 11.00
CA GLY A 111 -9.96 20.23 11.23
C GLY A 111 -9.55 19.50 9.95
N ARG A 112 -9.32 20.22 8.85
CA ARG A 112 -8.77 19.65 7.61
C ARG A 112 -7.54 20.42 7.15
N VAL A 113 -6.66 19.75 6.40
CA VAL A 113 -5.54 20.44 5.73
C VAL A 113 -6.07 21.56 4.83
N ARG A 114 -5.42 22.72 4.91
CA ARG A 114 -5.66 23.88 4.06
C ARG A 114 -4.95 23.73 2.73
N TRP A 115 -5.68 23.22 1.73
CA TRP A 115 -5.14 23.03 0.39
C TRP A 115 -4.88 24.33 -0.40
N ASP A 116 -5.36 25.47 0.11
CA ASP A 116 -5.09 26.81 -0.41
C ASP A 116 -3.72 27.38 0.02
N ALA A 117 -2.98 26.68 0.90
CA ALA A 117 -1.65 27.07 1.31
C ALA A 117 -0.62 26.96 0.16
N PRO A 118 0.50 27.70 0.23
CA PRO A 118 1.55 27.60 -0.78
C PRO A 118 2.03 26.15 -0.95
N GLU A 119 2.15 25.69 -2.20
CA GLU A 119 2.50 24.30 -2.50
C GLU A 119 3.82 23.87 -1.86
N ALA A 120 4.81 24.76 -1.80
CA ALA A 120 6.08 24.50 -1.11
C ALA A 120 5.89 24.21 0.39
N GLU A 121 4.94 24.87 1.06
CA GLU A 121 4.61 24.61 2.46
C GLU A 121 3.87 23.28 2.63
N LEU A 122 2.93 22.97 1.72
CA LEU A 122 2.25 21.68 1.72
C LEU A 122 3.25 20.53 1.60
N ARG A 123 4.19 20.64 0.65
CA ARG A 123 5.22 19.60 0.43
C ARG A 123 6.20 19.45 1.58
N THR A 124 6.59 20.56 2.23
CA THR A 124 7.59 20.52 3.30
C THR A 124 7.01 20.22 4.67
N ARG A 125 5.76 20.63 4.94
CA ARG A 125 5.17 20.58 6.28
C ARG A 125 4.04 19.55 6.40
N ILE A 126 3.29 19.29 5.33
CA ILE A 126 2.12 18.41 5.36
C ILE A 126 2.42 17.04 4.76
N THR A 127 3.01 16.96 3.56
CA THR A 127 3.30 15.69 2.88
C THR A 127 4.07 14.70 3.75
N PRO A 128 5.06 15.09 4.59
CA PRO A 128 5.73 14.15 5.49
C PRO A 128 4.79 13.53 6.53
N ILE A 129 3.85 14.30 7.08
CA ILE A 129 2.86 13.81 8.06
C ILE A 129 1.92 12.80 7.39
N LEU A 130 1.45 13.13 6.18
CA LEU A 130 0.58 12.24 5.39
C LEU A 130 1.33 10.96 4.95
N THR A 131 2.61 11.07 4.64
CA THR A 131 3.46 9.91 4.33
C THR A 131 3.62 9.00 5.55
N ASP A 132 3.68 9.55 6.76
CA ASP A 132 3.72 8.75 7.98
C ASP A 132 2.40 8.01 8.24
N ARG A 133 1.25 8.57 7.82
CA ARG A 133 -0.04 7.84 7.82
C ARG A 133 -0.02 6.64 6.88
N LEU A 134 0.62 6.76 5.71
CA LEU A 134 0.85 5.59 4.83
C LEU A 134 1.75 4.55 5.49
N ARG A 135 2.83 5.00 6.14
CA ARG A 135 3.74 4.11 6.88
C ARG A 135 3.03 3.37 8.01
N LEU A 136 2.11 4.02 8.71
CA LEU A 136 1.26 3.37 9.72
C LEU A 136 0.52 2.15 9.16
N CYS A 137 -0.11 2.27 7.99
CA CYS A 137 -0.78 1.14 7.34
C CYS A 137 0.20 0.02 6.97
N ARG A 138 1.35 0.39 6.41
CA ARG A 138 2.41 -0.57 6.04
C ARG A 138 2.92 -1.34 7.25
N ASP A 139 3.17 -0.64 8.36
CA ASP A 139 3.73 -1.22 9.57
C ASP A 139 2.71 -2.08 10.33
N LYS A 140 1.41 -1.80 10.19
CA LYS A 140 0.33 -2.67 10.68
C LYS A 140 0.06 -3.90 9.80
N GLY A 141 0.72 -4.00 8.64
CA GLY A 141 0.63 -5.15 7.75
C GLY A 141 -0.55 -5.15 6.79
N PHE A 142 -1.20 -4.01 6.55
CA PHE A 142 -2.30 -3.93 5.56
C PHE A 142 -1.83 -4.29 4.14
N ASP A 143 -2.72 -4.90 3.36
CA ASP A 143 -2.43 -5.31 1.97
C ASP A 143 -2.44 -4.13 0.99
N ALA A 144 -3.23 -3.09 1.30
CA ALA A 144 -3.36 -1.86 0.52
C ALA A 144 -3.87 -0.72 1.42
N ALA A 145 -3.85 0.53 0.93
CA ALA A 145 -4.50 1.66 1.58
C ALA A 145 -5.45 2.41 0.63
N ALA A 146 -6.62 2.76 1.15
CA ALA A 146 -7.63 3.56 0.47
C ALA A 146 -7.54 4.99 1.00
N LEU A 147 -7.06 5.90 0.15
CA LEU A 147 -6.76 7.29 0.51
C LEU A 147 -8.01 8.15 0.30
N ASP A 148 -8.49 8.76 1.37
CA ASP A 148 -9.69 9.59 1.41
C ASP A 148 -9.32 11.01 1.89
N GLN A 149 -10.23 11.96 1.69
CA GLN A 149 -10.15 13.37 2.09
C GLN A 149 -9.02 14.14 1.41
N LEU A 150 -8.69 13.81 0.16
CA LEU A 150 -7.74 14.52 -0.69
C LEU A 150 -8.41 15.47 -1.69
N ALA A 151 -9.74 15.58 -1.68
CA ALA A 151 -10.45 16.55 -2.52
C ALA A 151 -9.90 17.98 -2.34
N GLY A 152 -9.51 18.61 -3.45
CA GLY A 152 -8.92 19.95 -3.47
C GLY A 152 -7.40 20.00 -3.23
N ALA A 153 -6.74 18.88 -2.91
CA ALA A 153 -5.29 18.83 -2.78
C ALA A 153 -4.59 19.15 -4.13
N PRO A 154 -3.44 19.84 -4.13
CA PRO A 154 -2.64 19.99 -5.33
C PRO A 154 -2.21 18.64 -5.89
N ARG A 155 -2.24 18.50 -7.22
CA ARG A 155 -1.86 17.26 -7.90
C ARG A 155 -0.47 16.77 -7.48
N SER A 156 0.50 17.68 -7.33
CA SER A 156 1.87 17.34 -6.92
C SER A 156 1.95 16.70 -5.53
N VAL A 157 1.07 17.10 -4.60
CA VAL A 157 0.98 16.47 -3.27
C VAL A 157 0.44 15.05 -3.39
N VAL A 158 -0.60 14.84 -4.20
CA VAL A 158 -1.17 13.51 -4.45
C VAL A 158 -0.14 12.60 -5.14
N ASP A 159 0.53 13.10 -6.18
CA ASP A 159 1.57 12.35 -6.91
C ASP A 159 2.75 11.98 -5.99
N ASP A 160 3.18 12.89 -5.10
CA ASP A 160 4.20 12.61 -4.08
C ASP A 160 3.74 11.48 -3.14
N LEU A 161 2.49 11.49 -2.66
CA LEU A 161 1.95 10.46 -1.78
C LEU A 161 1.90 9.09 -2.44
N VAL A 162 1.41 9.01 -3.68
CA VAL A 162 1.38 7.78 -4.48
C VAL A 162 2.81 7.26 -4.69
N THR A 163 3.75 8.16 -5.01
CA THR A 163 5.17 7.82 -5.16
C THR A 163 5.76 7.24 -3.87
N GLN A 164 5.48 7.84 -2.71
CA GLN A 164 5.96 7.33 -1.43
C GLN A 164 5.33 5.98 -1.07
N ALA A 165 4.03 5.81 -1.32
CA ALA A 165 3.34 4.54 -1.13
C ALA A 165 4.00 3.42 -1.96
N HIS A 166 4.29 3.70 -3.23
CA HIS A 166 5.00 2.77 -4.10
C HIS A 166 6.40 2.42 -3.57
N ARG A 167 7.18 3.43 -3.13
CA ARG A 167 8.51 3.21 -2.52
C ARG A 167 8.48 2.32 -1.28
N MET A 168 7.38 2.34 -0.53
CA MET A 168 7.19 1.45 0.62
C MET A 168 6.44 0.15 0.28
N SER A 169 6.24 -0.14 -1.02
CA SER A 169 5.48 -1.30 -1.52
C SER A 169 4.07 -1.41 -0.94
N LEU A 170 3.42 -0.28 -0.69
CA LEU A 170 2.02 -0.21 -0.25
C LEU A 170 1.15 0.17 -1.46
N PRO A 171 0.35 -0.76 -2.00
CA PRO A 171 -0.67 -0.43 -2.98
C PRO A 171 -1.64 0.60 -2.43
N VAL A 172 -1.98 1.62 -3.23
CA VAL A 172 -2.91 2.67 -2.84
C VAL A 172 -3.96 2.89 -3.92
N GLY A 173 -5.18 3.25 -3.50
CA GLY A 173 -6.20 3.82 -4.40
C GLY A 173 -6.83 5.05 -3.78
N LEU A 174 -7.28 5.98 -4.63
CA LEU A 174 -7.88 7.24 -4.22
C LEU A 174 -9.42 7.08 -4.14
N LEU A 175 -9.99 7.19 -2.94
CA LEU A 175 -11.43 7.10 -2.72
C LEU A 175 -12.19 8.36 -3.17
N ASP A 176 -11.58 9.53 -2.98
CA ASP A 176 -12.13 10.80 -3.47
C ASP A 176 -12.07 10.93 -5.00
N ALA A 177 -11.41 10.00 -5.68
CA ALA A 177 -11.39 9.92 -7.14
C ALA A 177 -12.41 8.93 -7.71
N VAL A 178 -12.87 7.91 -6.97
CA VAL A 178 -13.83 6.89 -7.47
C VAL A 178 -14.67 6.29 -6.33
N HIS A 179 -15.99 6.29 -6.55
CA HIS A 179 -17.10 5.70 -5.76
C HIS A 179 -16.90 4.25 -5.28
N VAL A 180 -17.59 3.92 -4.17
CA VAL A 180 -18.06 2.62 -3.57
C VAL A 180 -17.21 1.34 -3.67
N ASP A 181 -16.47 1.17 -4.75
CA ASP A 181 -15.52 0.11 -5.06
C ASP A 181 -14.18 0.78 -5.39
N ALA A 182 -13.32 0.94 -4.38
CA ALA A 182 -12.04 1.61 -4.54
C ALA A 182 -11.21 0.97 -5.66
N ASP A 183 -10.86 1.73 -6.70
CA ASP A 183 -9.86 1.31 -7.68
C ASP A 183 -8.46 1.42 -7.05
N LEU A 184 -8.08 0.33 -6.39
CA LEU A 184 -6.83 0.19 -5.63
C LEU A 184 -5.67 -0.29 -6.54
N THR A 185 -5.55 0.24 -7.75
CA THR A 185 -4.47 -0.11 -8.70
C THR A 185 -3.13 0.51 -8.28
N VAL A 186 -2.01 -0.24 -8.35
CA VAL A 186 -0.67 0.38 -8.30
C VAL A 186 -0.36 0.86 -9.71
N PRO A 187 0.07 2.12 -9.92
CA PRO A 187 0.53 2.55 -11.22
C PRO A 187 1.68 1.65 -11.66
N THR A 188 1.63 1.16 -12.90
CA THR A 188 2.63 0.25 -13.48
C THR A 188 3.99 0.93 -13.69
N SER A 189 4.08 2.25 -13.49
CA SER A 189 5.32 3.02 -13.55
C SER A 189 5.43 3.98 -12.36
N PRO A 190 6.54 3.99 -11.61
CA PRO A 190 6.74 4.84 -10.43
C PRO A 190 6.71 6.35 -10.74
N ASP A 191 6.85 6.73 -12.02
CA ASP A 191 6.93 8.12 -12.48
C ASP A 191 5.66 8.59 -13.22
N ARG A 192 4.57 7.79 -13.23
CA ARG A 192 3.33 8.15 -13.91
C ARG A 192 2.12 7.81 -13.04
N PRO A 193 1.34 8.80 -12.55
CA PRO A 193 0.11 8.53 -11.82
C PRO A 193 -0.91 7.82 -12.74
N PRO A 194 -1.92 7.13 -12.18
CA PRO A 194 -3.05 6.64 -12.96
C PRO A 194 -3.65 7.81 -13.74
N GLY A 195 -4.10 7.54 -14.96
CA GLY A 195 -4.72 8.52 -15.85
C GLY A 195 -5.96 9.15 -15.23
#